data_AF-A0A821IM63-F1
#
_entry.id   AF-A0A821IM63-F1
#
_cell.length_a   1.000
_cell.length_b   1.000
_cell.length_c   1.000
_cell.angle_alpha   90.00
_cell.angle_beta   90.00
_cell.angle_gamma   90.00
#
_symmetry.space_group_name_H-M   'P 1'
#
loop_
_entity.id
_entity.type
_entity.pdbx_description
1 polymer ?
#
loop_
_entity_poly.entity_id
_entity_poly.type
_entity_poly.pdbx_seq_one_letter_code
_entity_poly.pdbx_strand_id
1 'polypeptide(L)'
;MTSIEFMLTKEYRKATVDYDWILRVDQDAVISPGLLIGLARKHPRKLYPMQFGGIGHGVTFTKNRLRDIAKKLGYNHSGIHDLCSTWLVNPKDSVKIANLTTIIGRHFLENEFGTHVP
;
A
#
# COMPACT_ATOMS: atom_id res chain seq x y z
N MET A 1 -10.08 -13.37 0.88
CA MET A 1 -10.47 -12.02 1.31
C MET A 1 -9.23 -11.31 1.84
N THR A 2 -8.78 -10.28 1.15
CA THR A 2 -7.68 -9.41 1.60
C THR A 2 -8.18 -8.43 2.66
N SER A 3 -7.26 -7.80 3.40
CA SER A 3 -7.61 -6.76 4.37
C SER A 3 -8.28 -5.53 3.72
N ILE A 4 -7.96 -5.24 2.45
CA ILE A 4 -8.62 -4.20 1.66
C ILE A 4 -10.04 -4.63 1.25
N GLU A 5 -10.23 -5.89 0.85
CA GLU A 5 -11.58 -6.42 0.53
C GLU A 5 -12.50 -6.43 1.77
N PHE A 6 -11.95 -6.67 2.97
CA PHE A 6 -12.71 -6.58 4.21
C PHE A 6 -13.32 -5.19 4.43
N MET A 7 -12.66 -4.12 3.98
CA MET A 7 -13.17 -2.75 4.09
C MET A 7 -14.45 -2.50 3.27
N LEU A 8 -14.77 -3.40 2.33
CA LEU A 8 -15.97 -3.32 1.51
C LEU A 8 -17.19 -3.96 2.17
N THR A 9 -17.00 -4.69 3.28
CA THR A 9 -18.05 -5.43 3.97
C THR A 9 -19.00 -4.53 4.77
N LYS A 10 -20.17 -5.07 5.16
CA LYS A 10 -21.13 -4.33 5.99
C LYS A 10 -20.61 -4.16 7.42
N GLU A 11 -19.87 -5.14 7.88
CA GLU A 11 -19.24 -5.23 9.19
C GLU A 11 -18.25 -4.09 9.39
N TYR A 12 -17.37 -3.85 8.41
CA TYR A 12 -16.44 -2.73 8.44
C TYR A 12 -17.17 -1.37 8.48
N ARG A 13 -18.19 -1.18 7.64
CA ARG A 13 -18.97 0.06 7.61
C ARG A 13 -19.65 0.34 8.94
N LYS A 14 -20.24 -0.69 9.55
CA LYS A 14 -20.85 -0.60 10.87
C LYS A 14 -19.83 -0.26 11.95
N ALA A 15 -18.62 -0.84 11.87
CA ALA A 15 -17.57 -0.62 12.86
C ALA A 15 -16.92 0.78 12.78
N THR A 16 -17.03 1.45 11.63
CA THR A 16 -16.29 2.71 11.36
C THR A 16 -17.16 3.94 11.29
N VAL A 17 -18.49 3.79 11.39
CA VAL A 17 -19.47 4.86 11.18
C VAL A 17 -19.33 6.02 12.16
N ASP A 18 -18.91 5.76 13.40
CA ASP A 18 -18.82 6.76 14.48
C ASP A 18 -17.44 7.42 14.59
N TYR A 19 -16.49 7.09 13.72
CA TYR A 19 -15.13 7.63 13.76
C TYR A 19 -14.93 8.74 12.73
N ASP A 20 -14.31 9.85 13.13
CA ASP A 20 -13.92 10.90 12.18
C ASP A 20 -12.74 10.49 11.30
N TRP A 21 -11.85 9.63 11.84
CA TRP A 21 -10.61 9.22 11.20
C TRP A 21 -10.30 7.73 11.42
N ILE A 22 -9.65 7.13 10.42
CA ILE A 22 -9.19 5.75 10.43
C ILE A 22 -7.70 5.72 10.08
N LEU A 23 -6.91 5.13 10.96
CA LEU A 23 -5.51 4.80 10.69
C LEU A 23 -5.42 3.32 10.29
N ARG A 24 -5.03 3.06 9.04
CA ARG A 24 -4.68 1.70 8.59
C ARG A 24 -3.18 1.50 8.79
N VAL A 25 -2.80 0.39 9.42
CA VAL A 25 -1.41 -0.01 9.67
C VAL A 25 -1.22 -1.47 9.24
N ASP A 26 -0.03 -1.82 8.74
CA ASP A 26 0.33 -3.22 8.49
C ASP A 26 0.95 -3.84 9.74
N GLN A 27 0.65 -5.10 10.03
CA GLN A 27 1.18 -5.76 11.23
C GLN A 27 2.72 -5.92 11.20
N ASP A 28 3.31 -5.99 10.01
CA ASP A 28 4.76 -6.04 9.79
C ASP A 28 5.40 -4.64 9.63
N ALA A 29 4.60 -3.57 9.64
CA ALA A 29 5.09 -2.19 9.78
C ALA A 29 5.46 -1.92 11.26
N VAL A 30 6.46 -2.64 11.76
CA VAL A 30 6.95 -2.47 13.13
C VAL A 30 7.84 -1.23 13.19
N ILE A 31 7.25 -0.09 13.57
CA ILE A 31 8.01 1.08 13.99
C ILE A 31 8.31 0.91 15.48
N SER A 32 9.45 0.29 15.82
CA SER A 32 9.92 0.25 17.20
C SER A 32 11.37 0.74 17.31
N PRO A 33 11.65 1.75 18.17
CA PRO A 33 13.01 2.16 18.47
C PRO A 33 13.87 0.99 18.97
N GLY A 34 13.26 0.02 19.68
CA GLY A 34 13.94 -1.19 20.13
C GLY A 34 14.40 -2.10 18.99
N LEU A 35 13.64 -2.16 17.89
CA LEU A 35 14.05 -2.89 16.68
C LEU A 35 15.25 -2.18 16.06
N LEU A 36 15.17 -0.87 15.81
CA LEU A 36 16.26 -0.09 15.21
C LEU A 36 17.54 -0.11 16.06
N ILE A 37 17.43 0.20 17.35
CA ILE A 37 18.56 0.34 18.28
C ILE A 37 19.10 -1.03 18.69
N GLY A 38 18.23 -1.98 18.98
CA GLY A 38 18.62 -3.33 19.41
C GLY A 38 19.31 -4.13 18.31
N LEU A 39 18.84 -4.00 17.06
CA LEU A 39 19.45 -4.64 15.91
C LEU A 39 20.80 -4.01 15.53
N ALA A 40 20.90 -2.67 15.56
CA ALA A 40 22.18 -1.97 15.35
C ALA A 40 23.25 -2.38 16.37
N ARG A 41 22.83 -2.71 17.60
CA ARG A 41 23.74 -3.16 18.68
C ARG A 41 24.21 -4.61 18.52
N LYS A 42 23.38 -5.48 17.91
CA LYS A 42 23.64 -6.92 17.79
C LYS A 42 24.33 -7.34 16.48
N HIS A 43 24.26 -6.52 15.44
CA HIS A 43 24.81 -6.87 14.12
C HIS A 43 25.83 -5.82 13.66
N PRO A 44 27.13 -6.19 13.50
CA PRO A 44 28.18 -5.25 13.09
C PRO A 44 28.14 -4.89 11.59
N ARG A 45 27.38 -5.63 10.80
CA ARG A 45 27.05 -5.25 9.41
C ARG A 45 25.77 -4.43 9.43
N LYS A 46 25.71 -3.34 8.66
CA LYS A 46 24.44 -2.67 8.34
C LYS A 46 23.47 -3.77 7.87
N LEU A 47 22.47 -4.07 8.69
CA LEU A 47 21.33 -4.85 8.24
C LEU A 47 20.81 -4.16 6.98
N TYR A 48 20.49 -4.95 5.95
CA TYR A 48 19.86 -4.45 4.73
C TYR A 48 18.86 -3.35 5.12
N PRO A 49 18.93 -2.17 4.47
CA PRO A 49 18.26 -0.98 4.99
C PRO A 49 16.81 -1.33 5.27
N MET A 50 16.41 -1.27 6.55
CA MET A 50 15.00 -1.30 6.91
C MET A 50 14.31 -0.31 5.98
N GLN A 51 13.37 -0.79 5.18
CA GLN A 51 12.88 -0.06 4.01
C GLN A 51 11.88 1.00 4.47
N PHE A 52 12.39 2.20 4.78
CA PHE A 52 11.60 3.35 5.17
C PHE A 52 11.19 4.16 3.94
N GLY A 53 10.19 3.67 3.21
CA GLY A 53 9.77 4.31 1.96
C GLY A 53 10.88 4.42 0.91
N GLY A 54 10.52 4.84 -0.30
CA GLY A 54 11.48 5.23 -1.32
C GLY A 54 12.30 4.16 -2.05
N ILE A 55 12.29 2.86 -1.71
CA ILE A 55 13.10 1.87 -2.46
C ILE A 55 12.38 0.51 -2.62
N GLY A 56 12.42 -0.03 -3.84
CA GLY A 56 11.81 -1.29 -4.30
C GLY A 56 10.84 -1.05 -5.45
N HIS A 57 9.77 -0.30 -5.19
CA HIS A 57 8.71 0.01 -6.16
C HIS A 57 8.88 1.38 -6.85
N GLY A 58 9.79 2.23 -6.35
CA GLY A 58 10.03 3.59 -6.85
C GLY A 58 11.03 3.71 -8.01
N VAL A 59 11.38 2.61 -8.68
CA VAL A 59 12.31 2.65 -9.83
C VAL A 59 11.63 3.24 -11.07
N THR A 60 12.41 3.83 -11.97
CA THR A 60 11.91 4.52 -13.17
C THR A 60 10.99 3.63 -14.00
N PHE A 61 11.34 2.34 -14.14
CA PHE A 61 10.51 1.35 -14.84
C PHE A 61 9.10 1.27 -14.24
N THR A 62 8.99 0.97 -12.94
CA THR A 62 7.70 0.82 -12.25
C THR A 62 6.91 2.13 -12.25
N LYS A 63 7.57 3.27 -12.04
CA LYS A 63 6.94 4.60 -12.12
C LYS A 63 6.30 4.85 -13.48
N ASN A 64 7.03 4.59 -14.56
CA ASN A 64 6.52 4.78 -15.91
C ASN A 64 5.40 3.79 -16.23
N ARG A 65 5.55 2.51 -15.85
CA ARG A 65 4.51 1.50 -16.08
C ARG A 65 3.21 1.83 -15.36
N LEU A 66 3.27 2.27 -14.10
CA LEU A 66 2.09 2.68 -13.34
C LEU A 66 1.37 3.88 -13.98
N ARG A 67 2.11 4.86 -14.51
CA ARG A 67 1.54 6.00 -15.25
C ARG A 67 0.85 5.55 -16.54
N ASP A 68 1.48 4.65 -17.29
CA ASP A 68 0.91 4.13 -18.53
C ASP A 68 -0.37 3.34 -18.27
N ILE A 69 -0.38 2.51 -17.21
CA ILE A 69 -1.58 1.77 -16.81
C ILE A 69 -2.69 2.73 -16.37
N ALA A 70 -2.37 3.74 -15.55
CA ALA A 70 -3.35 4.75 -15.16
C ALA A 70 -3.98 5.43 -16.38
N LYS A 71 -3.17 5.80 -17.38
CA LYS A 71 -3.65 6.37 -18.64
C LYS A 71 -4.55 5.40 -19.42
N LYS A 72 -4.17 4.13 -19.54
CA LYS A 72 -4.96 3.09 -20.22
C LYS A 72 -6.34 2.88 -19.56
N LEU A 73 -6.38 2.96 -18.23
CA LEU A 73 -7.61 2.81 -17.45
C LEU A 73 -8.44 4.10 -17.34
N GLY A 74 -7.99 5.19 -17.97
CA GLY A 74 -8.69 6.48 -17.92
C GLY A 74 -8.57 7.22 -16.57
N TYR A 75 -7.57 6.89 -15.76
CA TYR A 75 -7.30 7.53 -14.47
C TYR A 75 -6.27 8.66 -14.57
N ASN A 76 -6.42 9.66 -13.70
CA ASN A 76 -5.42 10.70 -13.50
C ASN A 76 -4.38 10.26 -12.47
N HIS A 77 -3.10 10.33 -12.84
CA HIS A 77 -2.01 9.93 -11.96
C HIS A 77 -1.48 11.12 -11.13
N SER A 78 -1.41 10.98 -9.80
CA SER A 78 -1.04 12.09 -8.87
C SER A 78 0.47 12.24 -8.61
N GLY A 79 1.31 11.45 -9.29
CA GLY A 79 2.78 11.51 -9.16
C GLY A 79 3.34 10.80 -7.93
N ILE A 80 2.49 10.21 -7.11
CA ILE A 80 2.83 9.37 -5.94
C ILE A 80 2.92 7.91 -6.39
N HIS A 81 4.00 7.21 -6.05
CA HIS A 81 4.26 5.84 -6.53
C HIS A 81 4.70 4.88 -5.41
N ASP A 82 4.76 5.38 -4.19
CA ASP A 82 5.35 4.75 -3.02
C ASP A 82 4.49 4.96 -1.78
N LEU A 83 3.17 5.13 -1.97
CA LEU A 83 2.23 5.15 -0.85
C LEU A 83 2.26 3.77 -0.20
N CYS A 84 2.93 3.69 0.94
CA CYS A 84 3.04 2.48 1.73
C CYS A 84 1.68 2.12 2.33
N SER A 85 1.64 0.94 2.91
CA SER A 85 0.42 0.37 3.44
C SER A 85 -0.07 1.10 4.70
N THR A 86 0.68 2.04 5.29
CA THR A 86 0.21 2.85 6.43
C THR A 86 -0.32 4.21 5.98
N TRP A 87 -1.57 4.55 6.32
CA TRP A 87 -2.22 5.80 5.90
C TRP A 87 -3.40 6.19 6.80
N LEU A 88 -3.73 7.49 6.83
CA LEU A 88 -4.81 8.10 7.61
C LEU A 88 -5.86 8.69 6.67
N VAL A 89 -7.14 8.41 6.92
CA VAL A 89 -8.25 8.91 6.08
C VAL A 89 -9.55 9.04 6.88
N ASN A 90 -10.56 9.70 6.33
CA ASN A 90 -11.93 9.56 6.84
C ASN A 90 -12.61 8.24 6.36
N PRO A 91 -13.63 7.73 7.05
CA PRO A 91 -14.28 6.46 6.71
C PRO A 91 -14.91 6.39 5.31
N LYS A 92 -15.51 7.48 4.82
CA LYS A 92 -16.16 7.48 3.51
C LYS A 92 -15.15 7.28 2.39
N ASP A 93 -14.00 7.93 2.51
CA ASP A 93 -12.93 7.84 1.52
C ASP A 93 -12.12 6.55 1.69
N SER A 94 -12.04 5.95 2.89
CA SER A 94 -11.44 4.62 3.08
C SER A 94 -12.11 3.55 2.23
N VAL A 95 -13.45 3.57 2.15
CA VAL A 95 -14.23 2.66 1.31
C VAL A 95 -14.00 2.92 -0.17
N LYS A 96 -13.95 4.19 -0.60
CA LYS A 96 -13.70 4.54 -2.01
C LYS A 96 -12.30 4.06 -2.44
N ILE A 97 -11.30 4.29 -1.59
CA ILE A 97 -9.93 3.81 -1.79
C ILE A 97 -9.94 2.30 -1.89
N ALA A 98 -10.56 1.59 -0.93
CA ALA A 98 -10.61 0.13 -0.96
C ALA A 98 -11.24 -0.42 -2.24
N ASN A 99 -12.34 0.19 -2.71
CA ASN A 99 -13.01 -0.25 -3.94
C ASN A 99 -12.11 -0.07 -5.16
N LEU A 100 -11.50 1.11 -5.31
CA LEU A 100 -10.55 1.38 -6.40
C LEU A 100 -9.33 0.47 -6.33
N THR A 101 -8.75 0.28 -5.14
CA THR A 101 -7.58 -0.59 -4.94
C THR A 101 -7.90 -2.05 -5.27
N THR A 102 -9.07 -2.56 -4.91
CA THR A 102 -9.47 -3.93 -5.28
C THR A 102 -9.63 -4.08 -6.80
N ILE A 103 -10.25 -3.10 -7.47
CA ILE A 103 -10.43 -3.12 -8.94
C ILE A 103 -9.07 -3.07 -9.65
N ILE A 104 -8.22 -2.11 -9.28
CA ILE A 104 -6.89 -1.93 -9.89
C ILE A 104 -5.97 -3.11 -9.55
N GLY A 105 -6.02 -3.60 -8.31
CA GLY A 105 -5.24 -4.76 -7.88
C GLY A 105 -5.60 -6.02 -8.66
N ARG A 106 -6.89 -6.24 -8.94
CA ARG A 106 -7.34 -7.31 -9.84
C ARG A 106 -6.78 -7.12 -11.25
N HIS A 107 -6.91 -5.92 -11.83
CA HIS A 107 -6.36 -5.62 -13.15
C HIS A 107 -4.86 -5.92 -13.22
N PHE A 108 -4.09 -5.54 -12.20
CA PHE A 108 -2.66 -5.82 -12.11
C PHE A 108 -2.35 -7.31 -12.14
N LEU A 109 -3.06 -8.10 -11.34
CA LEU A 109 -2.87 -9.55 -11.29
C LEU A 109 -3.27 -10.23 -12.60
N GLU A 110 -4.33 -9.78 -13.24
CA GLU A 110 -4.86 -10.43 -14.44
C GLU A 110 -4.13 -10.02 -15.73
N ASN A 111 -3.60 -8.79 -15.81
CA ASN A 111 -3.18 -8.19 -17.09
C ASN A 111 -1.74 -7.63 -17.10
N GLU A 112 -1.16 -7.34 -15.94
CA GLU A 112 0.09 -6.56 -15.90
C GLU A 112 1.26 -7.34 -15.30
N PHE A 113 1.02 -8.13 -14.25
CA PHE A 113 2.09 -8.75 -13.45
C PHE A 113 1.85 -10.24 -13.13
N GLY A 114 0.74 -10.86 -13.58
CA GLY A 114 0.41 -12.26 -13.26
C GLY A 114 0.72 -13.30 -14.33
N THR A 115 1.10 -12.90 -15.55
CA THR A 115 1.53 -13.84 -16.60
C THR A 115 2.79 -13.35 -17.29
N HIS A 116 3.89 -14.09 -17.07
CA HIS A 116 5.17 -14.01 -17.79
C HIS A 116 5.87 -12.64 -17.71
N VAL A 117 6.73 -12.50 -16.70
CA VAL A 117 7.97 -11.76 -16.87
C VAL A 117 8.84 -12.65 -17.78
N PRO A 118 9.25 -12.21 -19.00
CA PRO A 118 10.33 -12.86 -19.72
C PRO A 118 11.64 -12.77 -18.91
#